data_AF-A0A6S6RR72-F1
#
_entry.id   AF-A0A6S6RR72-F1
#
_cell.length_a   1.000
_cell.length_b   1.000
_cell.length_c   1.000
_cell.angle_alpha   90.00
_cell.angle_beta   90.00
_cell.angle_gamma   90.00
#
_symmetry.space_group_name_H-M   'P 1'
#
loop_
_entity.id
_entity.type
_entity.pdbx_description
1 polymer ?
#
loop_
_entity_poly.entity_id
_entity_poly.type
_entity_poly.pdbx_seq_one_letter_code
_entity_poly.pdbx_strand_id
1 'polypeptide(L)'
;MNKKKTLINLLLQKYPALTSDKWRIKAVSGVSAGSFYAEATANIKFIARFAGKDQRLLGIKRQKERKILHQLTQFIAAPKVLGANNDWLLLEWMEGKAVTDTTYSLLGLYQPLSRILASLHSFPLSGYSLHLKQHLASYWYQIDRRRPSANWLNLHHFSTCLPT
;
A
#
# COMPACT_ATOMS: atom_id res chain seq x y z
N MET A 1 9.17 -6.37 -16.86
CA MET A 1 7.79 -6.88 -16.79
C MET A 1 6.81 -5.76 -17.14
N ASN A 2 5.88 -5.98 -18.07
CA ASN A 2 4.90 -4.96 -18.45
C ASN A 2 3.75 -4.91 -17.43
N LYS A 3 3.78 -3.91 -16.53
CA LYS A 3 2.79 -3.74 -15.44
C LYS A 3 1.35 -3.72 -15.98
N LYS A 4 1.09 -2.96 -17.06
CA LYS A 4 -0.25 -2.84 -17.66
C LYS A 4 -0.79 -4.19 -18.13
N LYS A 5 0.03 -4.98 -18.83
CA LYS A 5 -0.37 -6.34 -19.29
C LYS A 5 -0.70 -7.25 -18.11
N THR A 6 0.14 -7.27 -17.08
CA THR A 6 -0.11 -8.12 -15.89
C THR A 6 -1.34 -7.69 -15.10
N LEU A 7 -1.63 -6.38 -15.05
CA LEU A 7 -2.85 -5.87 -14.44
C LEU A 7 -4.07 -6.30 -15.23
N ILE A 8 -4.10 -6.09 -16.56
CA ILE A 8 -5.21 -6.52 -17.42
C ILE A 8 -5.51 -8.01 -17.25
N ASN A 9 -4.49 -8.87 -17.19
CA ASN A 9 -4.69 -10.30 -16.95
C ASN A 9 -5.44 -10.58 -15.64
N LEU A 10 -5.08 -9.89 -14.55
CA LEU A 10 -5.79 -10.02 -13.27
C LEU A 10 -7.23 -9.50 -13.36
N LEU A 11 -7.47 -8.43 -14.12
CA LEU A 11 -8.80 -7.86 -14.31
C LEU A 11 -9.71 -8.80 -15.11
N LEU A 12 -9.19 -9.40 -16.18
CA LEU A 12 -9.93 -10.38 -16.97
C LEU A 12 -10.22 -11.67 -16.19
N GLN A 13 -9.33 -12.07 -15.27
CA GLN A 13 -9.60 -13.18 -14.35
C GLN A 13 -10.73 -12.86 -13.36
N LYS A 14 -10.79 -11.62 -12.87
CA LYS A 14 -11.81 -11.20 -11.90
C LYS A 14 -13.16 -10.87 -12.56
N TYR A 15 -13.12 -10.34 -13.79
CA TYR A 15 -14.27 -9.88 -14.56
C TYR A 15 -14.22 -10.48 -15.99
N PRO A 16 -14.48 -11.79 -16.14
CA PRO A 16 -14.32 -12.50 -17.42
C PRO A 16 -15.27 -12.03 -18.52
N ALA A 17 -16.39 -11.40 -18.16
CA ALA A 17 -17.35 -10.85 -19.11
C ALA A 17 -16.87 -9.55 -19.80
N LEU A 18 -15.80 -8.93 -19.30
CA LEU A 18 -15.26 -7.68 -19.85
C LEU A 18 -14.03 -7.97 -20.70
N THR A 19 -13.92 -7.31 -21.84
CA THR A 19 -12.76 -7.39 -22.73
C THR A 19 -11.71 -6.33 -22.38
N SER A 20 -10.46 -6.52 -22.83
CA SER A 20 -9.33 -5.67 -22.44
C SER A 20 -9.47 -4.20 -22.88
N ASP A 21 -10.16 -3.94 -23.98
CA ASP A 21 -10.42 -2.61 -24.56
C ASP A 21 -11.37 -1.76 -23.70
N LYS A 22 -12.19 -2.39 -22.85
CA LYS A 22 -13.12 -1.70 -21.94
C LYS A 22 -12.41 -1.05 -20.76
N TRP A 23 -11.18 -1.44 -20.46
CA TRP A 23 -10.46 -0.97 -19.28
C TRP A 23 -9.69 0.32 -19.54
N ARG A 24 -10.11 1.39 -18.85
CA ARG A 24 -9.35 2.63 -18.75
C ARG A 24 -8.44 2.58 -17.52
N ILE A 25 -7.12 2.54 -17.75
CA ILE A 25 -6.12 2.49 -16.69
C ILE A 25 -5.30 3.78 -16.70
N LYS A 26 -5.21 4.45 -15.55
CA LYS A 26 -4.43 5.68 -15.36
C LYS A 26 -3.48 5.51 -14.17
N ALA A 27 -2.23 5.95 -14.31
CA ALA A 27 -1.32 6.01 -13.18
C ALA A 27 -1.82 7.08 -12.19
N VAL A 28 -1.78 6.77 -10.89
CA VAL A 28 -2.10 7.71 -9.82
C VAL A 28 -0.80 8.13 -9.16
N SER A 29 -0.59 9.44 -9.06
CA SER A 29 0.57 10.02 -8.39
C SER A 29 0.63 9.56 -6.93
N GLY A 30 1.76 8.98 -6.53
CA GLY A 30 2.01 8.55 -5.16
C GLY A 30 3.48 8.17 -4.96
N VAL A 31 3.95 8.25 -3.72
CA VAL A 31 5.37 8.13 -3.35
C VAL A 31 6.01 6.79 -3.78
N SER A 32 5.23 5.71 -3.90
CA SER A 32 5.73 4.38 -4.29
C SER A 32 5.65 4.08 -5.80
N ALA A 33 5.18 5.02 -6.63
CA ALA A 33 5.02 4.88 -8.09
C ALA A 33 4.33 3.58 -8.56
N GLY A 34 3.44 3.04 -7.72
CA GLY A 34 2.84 1.70 -7.89
C GLY A 34 1.33 1.68 -7.93
N SER A 35 0.65 2.82 -7.90
CA SER A 35 -0.82 2.89 -7.85
C SER A 35 -1.42 3.24 -9.21
N PHE A 36 -2.46 2.53 -9.59
CA PHE A 36 -3.17 2.70 -10.85
C PHE A 36 -4.66 2.75 -10.57
N TYR A 37 -5.33 3.78 -11.08
CA TYR A 37 -6.78 3.80 -11.17
C TYR A 37 -7.20 2.98 -12.38
N ALA A 38 -8.21 2.14 -12.22
CA ALA A 38 -8.77 1.33 -13.28
C ALA A 38 -10.29 1.34 -13.22
N GLU A 39 -10.88 1.46 -14.41
CA GLU A 39 -12.33 1.60 -14.59
C GLU A 39 -12.75 0.90 -15.87
N ALA A 40 -13.85 0.16 -15.81
CA ALA A 40 -14.50 -0.42 -17.00
C ALA A 40 -15.87 0.21 -17.29
N THR A 41 -16.63 0.51 -16.23
CA THR A 41 -17.94 1.17 -16.28
C THR A 41 -18.06 2.11 -15.08
N ALA A 42 -19.11 2.94 -15.06
CA ALA A 42 -19.37 3.83 -13.93
C ALA A 42 -19.47 3.10 -12.57
N ASN A 43 -19.86 1.82 -12.57
CA ASN A 43 -20.03 1.01 -11.36
C ASN A 43 -18.83 0.11 -11.05
N ILE A 44 -17.86 0.00 -11.97
CA ILE A 44 -16.67 -0.84 -11.80
C ILE A 44 -15.45 0.06 -11.83
N LYS A 45 -15.11 0.56 -10.63
CA LYS A 45 -13.93 1.39 -10.36
C LYS A 45 -13.13 0.79 -9.22
N PHE A 46 -11.81 0.83 -9.33
CA PHE A 46 -10.93 0.41 -8.25
C PHE A 46 -9.54 1.03 -8.38
N ILE A 47 -8.79 0.92 -7.29
CA ILE A 47 -7.36 1.22 -7.26
C ILE A 47 -6.56 -0.08 -7.24
N ALA A 48 -5.70 -0.25 -8.22
CA ALA A 48 -4.76 -1.35 -8.33
C ALA A 48 -3.39 -0.89 -7.82
N ARG A 49 -2.85 -1.62 -6.85
CA ARG A 49 -1.55 -1.31 -6.26
C ARG A 49 -0.54 -2.42 -6.57
N PHE A 50 0.54 -2.05 -7.24
CA PHE A 50 1.63 -2.92 -7.68
C PHE A 50 2.73 -3.04 -6.61
N ALA A 51 3.34 -4.21 -6.49
CA ALA A 51 4.58 -4.43 -5.77
C ALA A 51 5.48 -5.42 -6.52
N GLY A 52 6.27 -4.89 -7.44
CA GLY A 52 7.35 -5.63 -8.11
C GLY A 52 8.59 -5.73 -7.24
N LYS A 53 9.71 -6.13 -7.86
CA LYS A 53 11.00 -6.30 -7.16
C LYS A 53 11.39 -5.04 -6.40
N ASP A 54 11.43 -3.88 -7.07
CA ASP A 54 11.88 -2.63 -6.46
C ASP A 54 11.00 -2.20 -5.27
N GLN A 55 9.68 -2.30 -5.40
CA GLN A 55 8.75 -1.99 -4.31
C GLN A 55 8.95 -2.94 -3.12
N ARG A 56 9.21 -4.23 -3.38
CA ARG A 56 9.47 -5.22 -2.33
C ARG A 56 10.81 -5.00 -1.64
N LEU A 57 11.84 -4.54 -2.37
CA LEU A 57 13.10 -4.11 -1.77
C LEU A 57 12.86 -2.95 -0.79
N LEU A 58 11.95 -2.02 -1.13
CA LEU A 58 11.47 -0.96 -0.23
C LEU A 58 10.48 -1.44 0.86
N GLY A 59 10.37 -2.76 1.09
CA GLY A 59 9.54 -3.33 2.15
C GLY A 59 8.05 -3.40 1.84
N ILE A 60 7.60 -3.04 0.63
CA ILE A 60 6.17 -3.12 0.26
C ILE A 60 5.76 -4.59 0.10
N LYS A 61 4.84 -5.06 0.95
CA LYS A 61 4.31 -6.42 0.95
C LYS A 61 2.78 -6.42 0.78
N ARG A 62 2.29 -6.57 -0.46
CA ARG A 62 0.84 -6.57 -0.78
C ARG A 62 0.05 -7.66 -0.08
N GLN A 63 0.66 -8.82 0.17
CA GLN A 63 0.02 -9.90 0.92
C GLN A 63 -0.21 -9.54 2.40
N LYS A 64 0.73 -8.80 3.01
CA LYS A 64 0.56 -8.25 4.36
C LYS A 64 -0.55 -7.20 4.38
N GLU A 65 -0.51 -6.26 3.45
CA GLU A 65 -1.55 -5.24 3.28
C GLU A 65 -2.94 -5.86 3.09
N ARG A 66 -3.06 -6.87 2.22
CA ARG A 66 -4.31 -7.62 1.99
C ARG A 66 -4.87 -8.21 3.28
N LYS A 67 -4.01 -8.86 4.08
CA LYS A 67 -4.43 -9.50 5.33
C LYS A 67 -4.87 -8.47 6.38
N ILE A 68 -4.18 -7.33 6.47
CA ILE A 68 -4.58 -6.22 7.35
C ILE A 68 -5.95 -5.67 6.91
N LEU A 69 -6.13 -5.42 5.62
CA LEU A 69 -7.41 -4.92 5.10
C LEU A 69 -8.55 -5.94 5.28
N HIS A 70 -8.25 -7.23 5.25
CA HIS A 70 -9.24 -8.27 5.55
C HIS A 70 -9.70 -8.23 7.01
N GLN A 71 -8.78 -8.00 7.95
CA GLN A 71 -9.11 -7.79 9.37
C GLN A 71 -9.94 -6.51 9.58
N LEU A 72 -9.71 -5.48 8.76
CA LEU A 72 -10.41 -4.19 8.82
C LEU A 72 -11.67 -4.16 7.94
N THR A 73 -12.20 -5.29 7.48
CA THR A 73 -13.37 -5.31 6.56
C THR A 73 -14.61 -4.63 7.11
N GLN A 74 -14.80 -4.63 8.43
CA GLN A 74 -15.90 -3.97 9.12
C GLN A 74 -15.58 -2.50 9.49
N PHE A 75 -14.35 -2.04 9.29
CA PHE A 75 -13.97 -0.67 9.58
C PHE A 75 -14.47 0.26 8.48
N ILE A 76 -15.24 1.27 8.86
CA ILE A 76 -15.98 2.16 7.94
C ILE A 76 -15.10 2.86 6.89
N ALA A 77 -13.83 3.11 7.22
CA ALA A 77 -12.90 3.82 6.35
C ALA A 77 -11.83 2.91 5.69
N ALA A 78 -11.94 1.59 5.82
CA ALA A 78 -11.05 0.66 5.14
C ALA A 78 -11.59 0.30 3.74
N PRO A 79 -10.79 0.41 2.67
CA PRO A 79 -11.22 -0.01 1.36
C PRO A 79 -11.34 -1.54 1.29
N LYS A 80 -12.38 -2.05 0.62
CA LYS A 80 -12.55 -3.49 0.43
C LYS A 80 -11.52 -4.05 -0.53
N VAL A 81 -11.02 -5.25 -0.23
CA VAL A 81 -10.17 -6.01 -1.14
C VAL A 81 -11.06 -6.68 -2.19
N LEU A 82 -10.86 -6.33 -3.46
CA LEU A 82 -11.61 -6.90 -4.59
C LEU A 82 -10.89 -8.10 -5.20
N GLY A 83 -9.55 -8.12 -5.15
CA GLY A 83 -8.74 -9.19 -5.71
C GLY A 83 -7.26 -8.96 -5.47
N ALA A 84 -6.45 -10.01 -5.61
CA ALA A 84 -5.01 -9.89 -5.48
C ALA A 84 -4.31 -11.07 -6.15
N ASN A 85 -3.04 -10.85 -6.51
CA ASN A 85 -2.08 -11.90 -6.80
C ASN A 85 -0.73 -11.56 -6.14
N ASN A 86 0.36 -12.19 -6.58
CA ASN A 86 1.68 -11.96 -5.98
C ASN A 86 2.17 -10.50 -6.13
N ASP A 87 1.83 -9.85 -7.24
CA ASP A 87 2.35 -8.52 -7.59
C ASP A 87 1.31 -7.41 -7.43
N TRP A 88 0.02 -7.74 -7.41
CA TRP A 88 -1.09 -6.80 -7.46
C TRP A 88 -2.05 -6.98 -6.30
N LEU A 89 -2.57 -5.85 -5.82
CA LEU A 89 -3.70 -5.76 -4.90
C LEU A 89 -4.74 -4.82 -5.50
N LEU A 90 -5.96 -5.31 -5.70
CA LEU A 90 -7.10 -4.53 -6.17
C LEU A 90 -7.97 -4.13 -4.97
N LEU A 91 -8.19 -2.84 -4.80
CA LEU A 91 -8.98 -2.28 -3.72
C LEU A 91 -10.12 -1.45 -4.28
N GLU A 92 -11.24 -1.42 -3.56
CA GLU A 92 -12.35 -0.50 -3.82
C GLU A 92 -11.86 0.93 -4.05
N TRP A 93 -12.46 1.60 -5.03
CA TRP A 93 -12.27 3.03 -5.21
C TRP A 93 -13.11 3.79 -4.18
N MET A 94 -12.42 4.44 -3.24
CA MET A 94 -13.07 5.26 -2.22
C MET A 94 -13.41 6.63 -2.84
N GLU A 95 -14.69 6.87 -3.11
CA GLU A 95 -15.14 8.17 -3.57
C GLU A 95 -14.93 9.22 -2.48
N GLY A 96 -14.34 10.36 -2.86
CA GLY A 96 -14.04 11.42 -1.92
C GLY A 96 -13.00 12.39 -2.46
N LYS A 97 -12.80 13.49 -1.74
CA LYS A 97 -11.75 14.46 -2.01
C LYS A 97 -10.70 14.35 -0.91
N ALA A 98 -9.42 14.42 -1.31
CA ALA A 98 -8.36 14.57 -0.33
C ALA A 98 -8.56 15.89 0.41
N VAL A 99 -8.51 15.84 1.74
CA VAL A 99 -8.48 17.04 2.57
C VAL A 99 -7.13 17.72 2.31
N THR A 100 -7.17 18.92 1.76
CA THR A 100 -5.98 19.79 1.63
C THR A 100 -6.07 20.92 2.66
N ASP A 101 -4.93 21.49 3.00
CA ASP A 101 -4.79 22.55 4.02
C ASP A 101 -5.68 23.78 3.78
N THR A 102 -6.18 23.95 2.56
CA THR A 102 -7.01 25.08 2.12
C THR A 102 -8.52 24.80 2.14
N THR A 103 -8.95 23.54 2.24
CA THR A 103 -10.33 23.15 1.88
C THR A 103 -11.30 23.15 3.06
N TYR A 104 -10.80 23.03 4.29
CA TYR A 104 -11.64 22.95 5.48
C TYR A 104 -11.01 23.68 6.66
N SER A 105 -11.84 24.27 7.53
CA SER A 105 -11.38 24.61 8.87
C SER A 105 -11.02 23.32 9.59
N LEU A 106 -9.72 23.13 9.88
CA LEU A 106 -9.19 21.96 10.59
C LEU A 106 -9.97 21.66 11.88
N LEU A 107 -10.48 22.69 12.55
CA LEU A 107 -11.30 22.60 13.75
C LEU A 107 -12.60 21.80 13.53
N GLY A 108 -13.25 21.94 12.37
CA GLY A 108 -14.46 21.18 12.02
C GLY A 108 -14.19 19.71 11.71
N LEU A 109 -12.95 19.34 11.40
CA LEU A 109 -12.55 17.98 11.07
C LEU A 109 -12.01 17.19 12.28
N TYR A 110 -11.57 17.85 13.35
CA TYR A 110 -10.96 17.17 14.50
C TYR A 110 -11.91 16.19 15.21
N GLN A 111 -13.17 16.58 15.41
CA GLN A 111 -14.16 15.68 16.04
C GLN A 111 -14.42 14.41 15.20
N PRO A 112 -14.83 14.49 13.93
CA PRO A 112 -15.05 13.29 13.13
C PRO A 112 -13.76 12.47 12.93
N LEU A 113 -12.62 13.11 12.71
CA LEU A 113 -11.34 12.41 12.52
C LEU A 113 -10.90 11.69 13.79
N SER A 114 -11.03 12.32 14.97
CA SER A 114 -10.65 11.69 16.24
C SER A 114 -11.51 10.46 16.56
N ARG A 115 -12.81 10.48 16.23
CA ARG A 115 -13.69 9.30 16.37
C ARG A 115 -13.25 8.15 15.45
N ILE A 116 -12.91 8.44 14.20
CA ILE A 116 -12.41 7.44 13.25
C ILE A 116 -11.08 6.86 13.74
N LEU A 117 -10.15 7.70 14.19
CA LEU A 117 -8.86 7.28 14.76
C LEU A 117 -9.03 6.42 16.02
N ALA A 118 -9.87 6.86 16.96
CA ALA A 118 -10.14 6.10 18.18
C ALA A 118 -10.77 4.73 17.85
N SER A 119 -11.73 4.69 16.92
CA SER A 119 -12.29 3.44 16.43
C SER A 119 -11.21 2.56 15.82
N LEU A 120 -10.36 3.08 14.93
CA LEU A 120 -9.26 2.32 14.33
C LEU A 120 -8.31 1.74 15.39
N HIS A 121 -7.97 2.52 16.41
CA HIS A 121 -7.06 2.11 17.49
C HIS A 121 -7.69 1.07 18.43
N SER A 122 -9.01 0.95 18.47
CA SER A 122 -9.71 -0.11 19.20
C SER A 122 -9.77 -1.46 18.48
N PHE A 123 -9.40 -1.53 17.19
CA PHE A 123 -9.32 -2.80 16.47
C PHE A 123 -8.20 -3.68 17.02
N PRO A 124 -8.34 -5.02 16.95
CA PRO A 124 -7.28 -5.93 17.35
C PRO A 124 -6.01 -5.65 16.55
N LEU A 125 -4.87 -5.80 17.22
CA LEU A 125 -3.57 -5.68 16.57
C LEU A 125 -3.49 -6.64 15.38
N SER A 126 -2.95 -6.16 14.26
CA SER A 126 -2.89 -6.94 13.02
C SER A 126 -2.03 -8.22 13.08
N GLY A 127 -1.32 -8.44 14.19
CA GLY A 127 -0.41 -9.58 14.39
C GLY A 127 0.93 -9.44 13.66
N TYR A 128 1.16 -8.34 12.93
CA TYR A 128 2.43 -8.10 12.26
C TYR A 128 3.38 -7.28 13.13
N SER A 129 4.24 -7.96 13.86
CA SER A 129 5.38 -7.30 14.51
C SER A 129 6.29 -6.63 13.47
N LEU A 130 6.73 -5.42 13.79
CA LEU A 130 7.76 -4.71 13.02
C LEU A 130 9.13 -5.19 13.53
N HIS A 131 9.68 -6.23 12.91
CA HIS A 131 11.05 -6.69 13.19
C HIS A 131 12.08 -5.71 12.62
N LEU A 132 12.21 -4.54 13.26
CA LEU A 132 13.00 -3.42 12.77
C LEU A 132 14.46 -3.83 12.51
N LYS A 133 15.07 -4.60 13.41
CA LYS A 133 16.45 -5.10 13.25
C LYS A 133 16.62 -5.96 12.01
N GLN A 134 15.70 -6.89 11.77
CA GLN A 134 15.74 -7.76 10.58
C GLN A 134 15.55 -6.96 9.29
N HIS A 135 14.66 -5.95 9.31
CA HIS A 135 14.46 -5.06 8.18
C HIS A 135 15.72 -4.22 7.90
N LEU A 136 16.30 -3.60 8.93
CA LEU A 136 17.53 -2.80 8.80
C LEU A 136 18.71 -3.65 8.29
N ALA A 137 18.89 -4.86 8.83
CA ALA A 137 19.90 -5.79 8.34
C ALA A 137 19.67 -6.17 6.87
N SER A 138 18.42 -6.45 6.48
CA SER A 138 18.08 -6.75 5.08
C SER A 138 18.41 -5.59 4.15
N TYR A 139 18.14 -4.34 4.54
CA TYR A 139 18.54 -3.15 3.78
C TYR A 139 20.06 -3.01 3.69
N TRP A 140 20.78 -3.25 4.79
CA TRP A 140 22.25 -3.25 4.80
C TRP A 140 22.84 -4.19 3.75
N TYR A 141 22.24 -5.37 3.56
CA TYR A 141 22.70 -6.32 2.54
C TYR A 141 22.48 -5.84 1.10
N GLN A 142 21.49 -4.98 0.89
CA GLN A 142 21.06 -4.50 -0.44
C GLN A 142 21.70 -3.17 -0.84
N ILE A 143 22.34 -2.47 0.11
CA ILE A 143 23.06 -1.23 -0.16
C ILE A 143 24.27 -1.51 -1.06
N ASP A 144 24.48 -0.62 -2.05
CA ASP A 144 25.67 -0.62 -2.88
C ASP A 144 26.93 -0.54 -2.01
N ARG A 145 27.78 -1.57 -2.10
CA ARG A 145 28.97 -1.76 -1.26
C ARG A 145 30.03 -0.68 -1.44
N ARG A 146 29.90 0.18 -2.45
CA ARG A 146 30.79 1.33 -2.67
C ARG A 146 30.40 2.58 -1.87
N ARG A 147 29.20 2.59 -1.28
CA ARG A 147 28.62 3.75 -0.57
C ARG A 147 28.86 3.82 0.95
N PRO A 148 29.15 2.73 1.70
CA PRO A 148 29.32 2.83 3.14
C PRO A 148 30.53 3.68 3.50
N SER A 149 30.29 4.76 4.25
CA SER A 149 31.34 5.52 4.95
C SER A 149 31.55 4.97 6.36
N ALA A 150 32.64 5.38 7.02
CA ALA A 150 32.90 5.03 8.41
C ALA A 150 31.73 5.39 9.35
N ASN A 151 31.10 6.55 9.15
CA ASN A 151 29.94 6.96 9.94
C ASN A 151 28.72 6.05 9.72
N TRP A 152 28.52 5.57 8.50
CA TRP A 152 27.45 4.62 8.17
C TRP A 152 27.66 3.24 8.81
N LEU A 153 28.91 2.76 8.85
CA LEU A 153 29.27 1.52 9.53
C LEU A 153 28.96 1.63 11.03
N ASN A 154 29.33 2.76 11.67
CA ASN A 154 29.03 3.01 13.07
C ASN A 154 27.52 3.01 13.36
N LEU A 155 26.71 3.65 12.51
CA LEU A 155 25.25 3.64 12.63
C LEU A 155 24.65 2.23 12.48
N HIS A 156 25.16 1.43 11.54
CA HIS A 156 24.71 0.05 11.37
C HIS A 156 25.07 -0.82 12.59
N HIS A 157 26.28 -0.70 13.12
CA HIS A 157 26.69 -1.38 14.36
C HIS A 157 25.81 -0.97 15.54
N PHE A 158 25.56 0.33 15.75
CA PHE A 158 24.67 0.80 16.80
C PHE A 158 23.26 0.20 16.68
N SER A 159 22.69 0.22 15.47
CA SER A 159 21.34 -0.29 15.20
C SER A 159 21.19 -1.80 15.42
N THR A 160 22.29 -2.55 15.35
CA THR A 160 22.31 -4.01 15.49
C THR A 160 22.69 -4.47 16.90
N CYS A 161 23.38 -3.64 17.68
CA CYS A 161 23.87 -3.98 19.03
C CYS A 161 22.93 -3.59 20.20
N LEU A 162 21.89 -2.79 19.99
CA LEU A 162 20.92 -2.49 21.06
C LEU A 162 20.16 -3.76 21.50
N PRO A 163 19.83 -3.96 22.79
CA PRO A 163 18.96 -5.06 23.24
C PRO A 163 17.55 -4.97 22.62
N THR A 164 16.82 -6.08 22.52
CA THR A 164 15.39 -6.10 22.13
C THR A 164 14.51 -5.89 23.34
#